data_AF-D7TKI7-F1
#
_entry.id   AF-D7TKI7-F1
#
_cell.length_a   1.000
_cell.length_b   1.000
_cell.length_c   1.000
_cell.angle_alpha   90.00
_cell.angle_beta   90.00
_cell.angle_gamma   90.00
#
_symmetry.space_group_name_H-M   'P 1'
#
loop_
_entity.id
_entity.type
_entity.pdbx_description
1 polymer ?
#
loop_
_entity_poly.entity_id
_entity_poly.type
_entity_poly.pdbx_seq_one_letter_code
_entity_poly.pdbx_strand_id
1 'polypeptide(L)' 'MSLFIIFTFRFMNLVDKVAGAGFNVVVPDFFYGDPFLLETNIPVWIKSAWNDKGFEDAKPIIIELRSKGINAIGAAGF' A
#
# COMPACT_ATOMS: atom_id res chain seq x y z
N MET A 1 21.20 2.10 -1.98
CA MET A 1 20.46 1.74 -0.75
C MET A 1 19.08 2.34 -0.91
N SER A 2 18.14 1.60 -1.51
CA SER A 2 16.81 2.12 -1.84
C SER A 2 15.79 1.21 -1.16
N LEU A 3 15.25 1.69 -0.04
CA LEU A 3 14.14 1.06 0.66
C LEU A 3 12.83 1.55 0.01
N PHE A 4 12.00 0.63 -0.46
CA PHE A 4 10.66 0.96 -0.95
C PHE A 4 9.62 0.62 0.11
N ILE A 5 8.72 1.56 0.42
CA ILE A 5 7.68 1.36 1.44
C ILE A 5 6.30 1.23 0.75
N ILE A 6 5.60 0.13 1.05
CA ILE A 6 4.22 -0.13 0.61
C ILE A 6 3.26 0.41 1.68
N PHE A 7 2.35 1.31 1.31
CA PHE A 7 1.26 1.80 2.18
C PHE A 7 -0.11 1.40 1.62
N THR A 8 -1.02 1.04 2.51
CA THR A 8 -2.47 0.92 2.27
C THR A 8 -3.19 1.94 3.15
N PHE A 9 -4.22 2.56 2.57
CA PHE A 9 -4.99 3.70 3.07
C PHE A 9 -4.33 5.08 2.96
N ARG A 10 -5.17 6.08 2.66
CA ARG A 10 -4.80 7.39 2.12
C ARG A 10 -3.99 8.24 3.11
N PHE A 11 -2.66 8.30 2.92
CA PHE A 11 -1.76 9.18 3.66
C PHE A 11 -0.80 9.94 2.74
N MET A 12 -1.32 10.86 1.93
CA MET A 12 -0.47 11.69 1.04
C MET A 12 0.65 12.39 1.82
N ASN A 13 0.35 12.91 3.02
CA ASN A 13 1.36 13.53 3.90
C ASN A 13 2.48 12.56 4.33
N LEU A 14 2.19 11.27 4.51
CA LEU A 14 3.21 10.29 4.88
C LEU A 14 4.05 9.89 3.67
N VAL A 15 3.41 9.71 2.51
CA VAL A 15 4.09 9.49 1.23
C VAL A 15 5.05 10.63 0.94
N ASP A 16 4.60 11.88 1.08
CA ASP A 16 5.40 13.08 0.84
C ASP A 16 6.61 13.16 1.79
N LYS A 17 6.43 12.80 3.07
CA LYS A 17 7.53 12.76 4.06
C LYS A 17 8.56 11.68 3.76
N VAL A 18 8.09 10.47 3.41
CA VAL A 18 8.97 9.34 3.10
C VAL A 18 9.73 9.62 1.80
N ALA A 19 9.04 10.16 0.79
CA ALA A 19 9.67 10.61 -0.45
C ALA A 19 10.68 11.74 -0.20
N GLY A 20 10.34 12.73 0.64
CA GLY A 20 11.22 13.81 1.04
C GLY A 20 12.48 13.36 1.79
N ALA A 21 12.43 12.20 2.45
CA ALA A 21 13.60 11.57 3.10
C ALA A 21 14.48 10.76 2.11
N GLY A 22 14.14 10.73 0.82
CA GLY A 22 14.92 10.07 -0.24
C GLY A 22 14.53 8.62 -0.50
N PHE A 23 13.39 8.16 0.01
CA PHE A 23 12.86 6.84 -0.28
C PHE A 23 11.93 6.87 -1.48
N ASN A 24 11.89 5.77 -2.23
CA ASN A 24 10.87 5.60 -3.24
C ASN A 24 9.63 4.96 -2.60
N VAL A 25 8.44 5.47 -2.93
CA VAL A 25 7.19 5.03 -2.31
C VAL A 25 6.28 4.44 -3.37
N VAL A 26 5.64 3.32 -3.04
CA VAL A 26 4.60 2.70 -3.87
C VAL A 26 3.35 2.55 -3.02
N VAL A 27 2.22 3.03 -3.54
CA VAL A 27 0.92 2.96 -2.87
C VAL A 27 -0.02 2.16 -3.78
N PRO A 28 -0.09 0.83 -3.61
CA PRO A 28 -1.01 0.00 -4.37
C PRO A 28 -2.44 0.29 -3.96
N ASP A 29 -3.34 0.31 -4.94
CA ASP A 29 -4.77 0.30 -4.65
C ASP A 29 -5.24 -1.13 -4.41
N PHE A 30 -5.23 -1.55 -3.13
CA PHE A 30 -5.78 -2.84 -2.72
C PHE A 30 -7.32 -2.84 -2.55
N PHE A 31 -7.96 -1.68 -2.74
CA PHE A 31 -9.42 -1.54 -2.65
C PHE A 31 -10.09 -1.49 -4.03
N TYR A 32 -9.32 -1.64 -5.11
CA TYR A 32 -9.84 -1.75 -6.47
C TYR A 32 -10.78 -0.60 -6.87
N GLY A 33 -10.48 0.62 -6.42
CA GLY A 33 -11.30 1.79 -6.67
C GLY A 33 -12.55 1.93 -5.79
N ASP A 34 -12.73 1.09 -4.76
CA ASP A 34 -13.80 1.19 -3.76
C ASP A 34 -13.26 1.70 -2.40
N PRO A 35 -12.86 2.99 -2.32
CA PRO A 35 -12.34 3.55 -1.09
C PRO A 35 -13.44 3.64 -0.04
N PHE A 36 -13.04 3.57 1.23
CA PHE A 36 -13.94 3.87 2.34
C PHE A 36 -14.57 5.26 2.18
N LEU A 37 -15.90 5.29 2.31
CA LEU A 37 -16.69 6.52 2.38
C LEU A 37 -17.12 6.75 3.83
N LEU A 38 -17.01 7.99 4.31
CA LEU A 38 -17.37 8.40 5.67
C LEU A 38 -18.83 8.09 6.04
N GLU A 39 -19.68 7.93 5.04
CA GLU A 39 -21.11 7.62 5.17
C GLU A 39 -21.38 6.12 5.40
N THR A 40 -20.37 5.28 5.19
CA THR A 40 -20.50 3.82 5.28
C THR A 40 -20.21 3.34 6.70
N ASN A 41 -21.01 2.39 7.16
CA ASN A 41 -20.75 1.69 8.43
C ASN A 41 -19.39 0.96 8.35
N ILE A 42 -18.42 1.41 9.15
CA ILE A 42 -17.03 0.92 9.14
C ILE A 42 -16.95 -0.62 9.25
N PRO A 43 -17.57 -1.28 10.25
CA PRO A 43 -17.58 -2.74 10.33
C PRO A 43 -18.10 -3.45 9.07
N VAL A 44 -19.15 -2.91 8.45
CA VAL A 44 -19.74 -3.49 7.24
C VAL A 44 -18.80 -3.31 6.05
N TRP A 45 -18.26 -2.10 5.88
CA TRP A 45 -17.30 -1.81 4.82
C TRP A 45 -16.02 -2.62 4.96
N ILE A 46 -15.44 -2.71 6.17
CA ILE A 46 -14.26 -3.55 6.39
C ILE A 46 -14.58 -4.99 6.02
N LYS A 47 -15.73 -5.54 6.43
CA LYS A 47 -16.07 -6.94 6.12
C LYS A 47 -16.30 -7.19 4.61
N SER A 48 -16.78 -6.20 3.86
CA SER A 48 -16.98 -6.32 2.41
C SER A 48 -15.73 -5.99 1.59
N ALA A 49 -14.95 -5.02 2.04
CA ALA A 49 -13.74 -4.52 1.37
C ALA A 49 -12.51 -5.36 1.71
N TRP A 50 -12.49 -5.99 2.90
CA TRP A 50 -11.46 -6.93 3.30
C TRP A 50 -11.62 -8.23 2.53
N ASN A 51 -11.13 -8.20 1.30
CA ASN A 51 -10.76 -9.41 0.59
C ASN A 51 -9.43 -9.87 1.18
N ASP A 52 -9.33 -11.11 1.65
CA ASP A 52 -8.07 -11.74 2.10
C ASP A 52 -6.98 -11.85 1.00
N LYS A 53 -7.16 -11.13 -0.10
CA LYS A 53 -6.32 -11.07 -1.29
C LYS A 53 -5.22 -10.02 -1.21
N GLY A 54 -5.23 -9.10 -0.25
CA GLY A 54 -4.18 -8.08 -0.15
C GLY A 54 -2.76 -8.65 -0.09
N PHE A 55 -2.59 -9.83 0.53
CA PHE A 55 -1.31 -10.56 0.51
C PHE A 55 -0.96 -11.09 -0.89
N GLU A 56 -1.93 -11.69 -1.58
CA GLU A 56 -1.74 -12.21 -2.94
C GLU A 56 -1.46 -11.08 -3.93
N ASP A 57 -2.12 -9.94 -3.80
CA ASP A 57 -1.94 -8.75 -4.64
C ASP A 57 -0.59 -8.07 -4.39
N ALA A 58 -0.02 -8.19 -3.18
CA ALA A 58 1.29 -7.64 -2.86
C ALA A 58 2.45 -8.45 -3.48
N LYS A 59 2.30 -9.76 -3.70
CA LYS A 59 3.35 -10.62 -4.27
C LYS A 59 3.88 -10.12 -5.63
N PRO A 60 3.05 -9.89 -6.66
CA PRO A 60 3.56 -9.45 -7.96
C PRO A 60 4.27 -8.10 -7.88
N ILE A 61 3.85 -7.21 -6.97
CA ILE A 61 4.48 -5.91 -6.74
C ILE A 61 5.91 -6.11 -6.21
N ILE A 62 6.09 -6.96 -5.20
CA ILE A 62 7.40 -7.25 -4.63
C ILE A 62 8.32 -7.93 -5.67
N ILE A 63 7.78 -8.87 -6.45
CA ILE A 63 8.53 -9.55 -7.52
C ILE A 63 9.02 -8.52 -8.55
N GLU A 64 8.16 -7.61 -8.98
CA GLU A 64 8.50 -6.58 -9.96
C GLU A 64 9.49 -5.54 -9.40
N LEU A 65 9.40 -5.20 -8.11
CA LEU A 65 10.40 -4.33 -7.49
C LEU A 65 11.78 -5.02 -7.47
N ARG A 66 11.83 -6.31 -7.12
CA ARG A 66 13.08 -7.08 -7.16
C ARG A 66 13.65 -7.23 -8.58
N SER A 67 12.80 -7.41 -9.59
CA SER A 67 13.23 -7.49 -11.00
C SER A 67 13.94 -6.20 -11.45
N LYS A 68 13.55 -5.05 -10.88
CA LYS A 68 14.18 -3.73 -11.06
C LYS A 68 15.43 -3.49 -10.20
N GLY A 69 15.90 -4.50 -9.47
CA GLY A 69 17.08 -4.42 -8.61
C GLY A 69 16.82 -3.83 -7.21
N ILE A 70 15.56 -3.69 -6.82
CA ILE A 70 15.19 -3.18 -5.50
C ILE A 70 15.13 -4.34 -4.52
N ASN A 71 16.16 -4.45 -3.68
CA ASN A 71 16.31 -5.58 -2.75
C ASN A 71 15.92 -5.24 -1.31
N ALA A 72 15.91 -3.95 -0.93
CA ALA A 72 15.44 -3.50 0.37
C ALA A 72 14.00 -2.99 0.24
N ILE A 73 13.05 -3.68 0.86
CA ILE A 73 11.62 -3.33 0.79
C ILE A 73 11.07 -3.37 2.20
N GLY A 74 10.44 -2.27 2.63
CA GLY A 74 9.67 -2.17 3.87
C GLY A 74 8.17 -2.18 3.55
N ALA A 75 7.36 -2.66 4.48
CA ALA A 75 5.91 -2.61 4.34
C ALA A 75 5.30 -2.04 5.62
N ALA A 76 4.30 -1.17 5.47
CA ALA A 76 3.58 -0.57 6.58
C ALA A 76 2.08 -0.50 6.26
N GLY A 77 1.24 -0.76 7.26
CA GLY A 77 -0.22 -0.66 7.17
C GLY A 77 -0.80 -0.37 8.56
N PHE A 78 -1.95 0.31 8.62
CA PHE A 78 -2.62 0.74 9.84
C PHE A 78 -4.10 0.36 9.81
#